data_AF-A0A2M8TKE1-F1
#
_entry.id   AF-A0A2M8TKE1-F1
#
_cell.length_a   1.000
_cell.length_b   1.000
_cell.length_c   1.000
_cell.angle_alpha   90.00
_cell.angle_beta   90.00
_cell.angle_gamma   90.00
#
_symmetry.space_group_name_H-M   'P 1'
#
loop_
_entity.id
_entity.type
_entity.pdbx_description
1 polymer ?
#
loop_
_entity_poly.entity_id
_entity_poly.type
_entity_poly.pdbx_seq_one_letter_code
_entity_poly.pdbx_strand_id
1 'polypeptide(L)'
;MKTYILILSKVFPKRHLRSGEATCFACQLGITKLHTIRANYPLWKKRIAEVQAGNAVLSVRQWCGKPYRSKQVLLKEFTKANGIGIQRLEFDQSLFRPIIGTHELQADQLAVRDGLSLIDWTEWFSLYDLTKPMAIIHFTDFRY
;
A
#
# COMPACT_ATOMS: atom_id res chain seq x y z
N MET A 1 14.26 -10.82 -15.80
CA MET A 1 14.13 -10.28 -14.43
C MET A 1 12.70 -10.50 -13.96
N LYS A 2 12.49 -10.95 -12.72
CA LYS A 2 11.14 -11.27 -12.21
C LYS A 2 10.36 -9.98 -11.92
N THR A 3 9.07 -9.95 -12.23
CA THR A 3 8.24 -8.75 -12.03
C THR A 3 7.08 -9.05 -11.11
N TYR A 4 6.98 -8.30 -10.02
CA TYR A 4 5.84 -8.31 -9.11
C TYR A 4 4.93 -7.13 -9.42
N ILE A 5 3.66 -7.41 -9.68
CA ILE A 5 2.68 -6.37 -9.96
C ILE A 5 1.98 -5.97 -8.66
N LEU A 6 1.93 -4.67 -8.41
CA LEU A 6 1.10 -4.06 -7.37
C LEU A 6 0.14 -3.06 -8.01
N ILE A 7 -1.16 -3.29 -7.84
CA ILE A 7 -2.19 -2.40 -8.37
C ILE A 7 -2.55 -1.37 -7.29
N LEU A 8 -2.51 -0.09 -7.64
CA LEU A 8 -3.17 0.97 -6.88
C LEU A 8 -4.59 1.18 -7.42
N SER A 9 -5.53 1.52 -6.56
CA SER A 9 -6.88 1.83 -7.04
C SER A 9 -6.90 3.22 -7.67
N LYS A 10 -7.57 3.37 -8.81
CA LYS A 10 -7.82 4.67 -9.46
C LYS A 10 -9.02 5.40 -8.83
N VAL A 11 -9.97 4.63 -8.30
CA VAL A 11 -11.19 5.13 -7.66
C VAL A 11 -11.43 4.43 -6.32
N PHE A 12 -12.20 5.05 -5.44
CA PHE A 12 -12.61 4.43 -4.18
C PHE A 12 -13.49 3.19 -4.44
N PRO A 13 -13.34 2.11 -3.63
CA PRO A 13 -14.04 0.84 -3.86
C PRO A 13 -15.56 0.96 -3.60
N LYS A 14 -16.32 -0.04 -4.05
CA LYS A 14 -17.80 -0.05 -3.97
C LYS A 14 -18.40 0.13 -2.58
N ARG A 15 -17.66 -0.26 -1.54
CA ARG A 15 -18.12 -0.25 -0.15
C ARG A 15 -17.61 0.95 0.66
N HIS A 16 -16.99 1.91 -0.02
CA HIS A 16 -16.49 3.14 0.58
C HIS A 16 -17.49 4.28 0.35
N LEU A 17 -17.65 5.22 1.27
CA LEU A 17 -18.60 6.33 1.21
C LEU A 17 -18.44 7.15 -0.08
N ARG A 18 -17.19 7.43 -0.42
CA ARG A 18 -16.76 8.12 -1.65
C ARG A 18 -16.70 7.23 -2.90
N SER A 19 -17.48 6.15 -2.95
CA SER A 19 -17.35 5.13 -3.99
C SER A 19 -17.36 5.71 -5.41
N GLY A 20 -16.42 5.27 -6.25
CA GLY A 20 -16.32 5.73 -7.63
C GLY A 20 -15.61 7.07 -7.82
N GLU A 21 -15.41 7.86 -6.76
CA GLU A 21 -14.58 9.06 -6.82
C GLU A 21 -13.11 8.71 -7.03
N ALA A 22 -12.34 9.63 -7.63
CA ALA A 22 -10.92 9.43 -7.87
C ALA A 22 -10.10 9.44 -6.57
N THR A 23 -9.18 8.49 -6.43
CA THR A 23 -8.23 8.44 -5.29
C THR A 23 -7.02 9.35 -5.49
N CYS A 24 -6.73 9.73 -6.74
CA CYS A 24 -5.54 10.49 -7.13
C CYS A 24 -4.18 9.86 -6.75
N PHE A 25 -4.14 8.56 -6.39
CA PHE A 25 -2.90 7.89 -5.97
C PHE A 25 -1.77 7.95 -7.00
N ALA A 26 -2.08 8.01 -8.29
CA ALA A 26 -1.06 8.15 -9.33
C ALA A 26 -0.28 9.47 -9.21
N CYS A 27 -0.99 10.58 -9.01
CA CYS A 27 -0.40 11.91 -8.87
C CYS A 27 0.29 12.10 -7.51
N GLN A 28 -0.14 11.36 -6.49
CA GLN A 28 0.40 11.44 -5.13
C GLN A 28 1.60 10.50 -4.89
N LEU A 29 1.93 9.61 -5.82
CA LEU A 29 2.96 8.58 -5.65
C LEU A 29 4.33 9.20 -5.37
N GLY A 30 4.88 8.94 -4.19
CA GLY A 30 6.14 9.54 -3.73
C GLY A 30 6.03 10.96 -3.16
N ILE A 31 4.83 11.53 -3.07
CA ILE A 31 4.57 12.83 -2.42
C ILE A 31 3.85 12.58 -1.09
N THR A 32 2.57 12.21 -1.14
CA THR A 32 1.79 11.79 0.03
C THR A 32 1.50 10.30 0.02
N LYS A 33 1.49 9.65 -1.14
CA LYS A 33 1.40 8.18 -1.27
C LYS A 33 2.80 7.58 -1.20
N LEU A 34 3.40 7.64 -0.02
CA LEU A 34 4.77 7.16 0.26
C LEU A 34 4.83 5.65 0.42
N HIS A 35 3.73 5.04 0.84
CA HIS A 35 3.61 3.60 0.98
C HIS A 35 2.21 3.15 0.59
N THR A 36 1.98 1.84 0.63
CA THR A 36 0.64 1.26 0.63
C THR A 36 0.55 0.09 1.59
N ILE A 37 -0.63 -0.10 2.17
CA ILE A 37 -0.89 -1.21 3.08
C ILE A 37 -1.56 -2.36 2.33
N ARG A 38 -1.08 -3.58 2.56
CA ARG A 38 -1.58 -4.81 1.93
C ARG A 38 -1.71 -5.92 2.95
N ALA A 39 -2.78 -6.72 2.83
CA ALA A 39 -2.88 -7.96 3.58
C ALA A 39 -1.78 -8.96 3.17
N ASN A 40 -1.60 -10.01 3.97
CA ASN A 40 -0.64 -11.09 3.75
C ASN A 40 0.83 -10.61 3.78
N TYR A 41 1.28 -10.23 4.97
CA TYR A 41 2.67 -9.85 5.22
C TYR A 41 3.70 -10.88 4.74
N PRO A 42 3.60 -12.20 5.03
CA PRO A 42 4.61 -13.17 4.62
C PRO A 42 4.84 -13.20 3.10
N LEU A 43 3.77 -13.10 2.30
CA LEU A 43 3.86 -13.04 0.85
C LEU A 43 4.65 -11.81 0.40
N TRP A 44 4.26 -10.62 0.88
CA TRP A 44 4.90 -9.37 0.47
C TRP A 44 6.34 -9.28 0.99
N LYS A 45 6.64 -9.80 2.18
CA LYS A 45 8.01 -9.87 2.71
C LYS A 45 8.94 -10.61 1.74
N LYS A 46 8.52 -11.78 1.25
CA LYS A 46 9.30 -12.55 0.27
C LYS A 46 9.50 -11.77 -1.04
N ARG A 47 8.44 -11.15 -1.56
CA ARG A 47 8.49 -10.39 -2.82
C ARG A 47 9.42 -9.18 -2.74
N ILE A 48 9.28 -8.38 -1.68
CA ILE A 48 10.10 -7.18 -1.49
C ILE A 48 11.56 -7.54 -1.22
N ALA A 49 11.84 -8.63 -0.50
CA ALA A 49 13.21 -9.11 -0.32
C ALA A 49 13.90 -9.46 -1.65
N GLU A 50 13.18 -10.10 -2.59
CA GLU A 50 13.72 -10.38 -3.93
C GLU A 50 13.99 -9.08 -4.73
N VAL A 51 13.15 -8.05 -4.58
CA VAL A 51 13.37 -6.74 -5.22
C VAL A 51 14.58 -6.05 -4.62
N GLN A 52 14.72 -6.05 -3.29
CA GLN A 52 15.87 -5.49 -2.58
C GLN A 52 17.18 -6.22 -2.88
N ALA A 53 17.12 -7.52 -3.18
CA ALA A 53 18.27 -8.30 -3.65
C ALA A 53 18.67 -7.96 -5.10
N GLY A 54 17.84 -7.23 -5.86
CA GLY A 54 18.06 -6.96 -7.27
C GLY A 54 17.63 -8.10 -8.21
N ASN A 55 16.93 -9.11 -7.70
CA ASN A 55 16.48 -10.28 -8.46
C ASN A 55 15.09 -10.06 -9.11
N ALA A 56 14.38 -9.03 -8.66
CA ALA A 56 13.04 -8.69 -9.14
C ALA A 56 12.82 -7.17 -9.19
N VAL A 57 11.73 -6.77 -9.84
CA VAL A 57 11.21 -5.40 -9.80
C VAL A 57 9.76 -5.39 -9.33
N LEU A 58 9.38 -4.34 -8.60
CA LEU A 58 7.98 -4.06 -8.26
C LEU A 58 7.41 -3.08 -9.30
N SER A 59 6.49 -3.56 -10.12
CA SER A 59 5.77 -2.78 -11.11
C SER A 59 4.46 -2.28 -10.50
N VAL A 60 4.40 -1.00 -10.15
CA VAL A 60 3.21 -0.35 -9.59
C VAL A 60 2.36 0.19 -10.72
N ARG A 61 1.10 -0.24 -10.77
CA ARG A 61 0.20 -0.04 -11.92
C ARG A 61 -1.21 0.38 -11.47
N GLN A 62 -2.01 0.82 -12.43
CA GLN A 62 -3.45 1.03 -12.28
C GLN A 62 -4.21 0.45 -13.47
N TRP A 63 -5.47 0.07 -13.28
CA TRP A 63 -6.35 -0.23 -14.41
C TRP A 63 -6.76 1.08 -15.11
N CYS A 64 -6.74 1.12 -16.45
CA CYS A 64 -7.16 2.32 -17.19
C CYS A 64 -8.67 2.59 -17.03
N GLY A 65 -9.45 1.51 -16.91
CA GLY A 65 -10.90 1.49 -16.71
C GLY A 65 -11.31 0.49 -15.63
N LYS A 66 -12.25 -0.41 -15.95
CA LYS A 66 -12.84 -1.34 -14.99
C LYS A 66 -11.79 -2.35 -14.47
N PRO A 67 -11.64 -2.52 -13.15
CA PRO A 67 -10.72 -3.50 -12.58
C PRO A 67 -10.93 -4.90 -13.18
N TYR A 68 -9.82 -5.58 -13.48
CA TYR A 68 -9.77 -6.94 -14.06
C TYR A 68 -10.37 -7.08 -15.48
N ARG A 69 -10.87 -5.99 -16.08
CA ARG A 69 -11.52 -6.00 -17.40
C ARG A 69 -10.99 -4.92 -18.35
N SER A 70 -9.84 -4.33 -18.03
CA SER A 70 -9.27 -3.22 -18.80
C SER A 70 -7.76 -3.37 -18.88
N LYS A 71 -7.06 -2.51 -19.63
CA LYS A 71 -5.59 -2.57 -19.65
C LYS A 71 -5.02 -2.04 -18.34
N GLN A 72 -3.86 -2.55 -17.94
CA GLN A 72 -3.08 -1.98 -16.84
C GLN A 72 -2.10 -0.96 -17.42
N VAL A 73 -2.02 0.21 -16.80
CA VAL A 73 -1.06 1.26 -17.11
C VAL A 73 -0.01 1.28 -16.02
N LEU A 74 1.26 1.31 -16.42
CA LEU A 74 2.38 1.45 -15.52
C LEU A 74 2.39 2.86 -14.92
N LEU A 75 2.49 2.96 -13.60
CA LEU A 75 2.75 4.22 -12.92
C LEU A 75 4.26 4.40 -12.68
N LYS A 76 4.88 3.39 -12.07
CA LYS A 76 6.30 3.42 -11.73
C LYS A 76 6.84 2.01 -11.50
N GLU A 77 8.10 1.80 -11.85
CA GLU A 77 8.84 0.61 -11.46
C GLU A 77 9.78 0.94 -10.31
N PHE A 78 9.82 0.04 -9.33
CA PHE A 78 10.73 0.11 -8.21
C PHE A 78 11.69 -1.08 -8.25
N THR A 79 12.96 -0.75 -8.18
CA THR A 79 14.11 -1.64 -8.17
C THR A 79 14.83 -1.49 -6.83
N LYS A 80 15.91 -2.25 -6.64
CA LYS A 80 16.84 -2.09 -5.50
C LYS A 80 17.29 -0.64 -5.30
N ALA A 81 17.48 0.13 -6.38
CA ALA A 81 17.99 1.50 -6.30
C ALA A 81 16.96 2.52 -5.78
N ASN A 82 15.68 2.17 -5.68
CA ASN A 82 14.62 3.13 -5.33
C ASN A 82 14.31 3.20 -3.83
N GLY A 83 15.09 2.53 -2.97
CA GLY A 83 14.86 2.56 -1.51
C GLY A 83 13.63 1.78 -1.04
N ILE A 84 13.04 0.94 -1.90
CA ILE A 84 11.85 0.15 -1.59
C ILE A 84 12.04 -0.70 -0.33
N GLY A 85 10.99 -0.80 0.49
CA GLY A 85 11.04 -1.65 1.67
C GLY A 85 9.68 -2.06 2.19
N ILE A 86 9.73 -2.80 3.30
CA ILE A 86 8.55 -3.38 3.91
C ILE A 86 8.65 -3.31 5.43
N GLN A 87 7.57 -2.94 6.09
CA GLN A 87 7.40 -3.05 7.54
C GLN A 87 6.20 -3.94 7.85
N ARG A 88 6.32 -4.68 8.96
CA ARG A 88 5.23 -5.49 9.51
C ARG A 88 4.30 -4.56 10.29
N LEU A 89 3.03 -4.58 9.91
CA LEU A 89 1.98 -3.83 10.60
C LEU A 89 1.03 -4.79 11.27
N GLU A 90 0.79 -4.57 12.55
CA GLU A 90 -0.16 -5.31 13.37
C GLU A 90 -1.18 -4.33 13.96
N PHE A 91 -2.32 -4.85 14.37
CA PHE A 91 -3.39 -4.07 14.98
C PHE A 91 -3.88 -4.83 16.22
N ASP A 92 -4.03 -4.14 17.34
CA ASP A 92 -4.68 -4.70 18.53
C ASP A 92 -6.20 -4.54 18.42
N GLN A 93 -6.82 -5.33 17.53
CA GLN A 93 -8.27 -5.36 17.24
C GLN A 93 -8.90 -4.01 16.83
N SER A 94 -8.09 -2.96 16.66
CA SER A 94 -8.52 -1.60 16.39
C SER A 94 -7.61 -0.97 15.33
N LEU A 95 -8.21 -0.34 14.33
CA LEU A 95 -7.51 0.44 13.31
C LEU A 95 -6.80 1.68 13.88
N PHE A 96 -7.18 2.12 15.07
CA PHE A 96 -6.66 3.32 15.71
C PHE A 96 -5.37 3.09 16.50
N ARG A 97 -4.97 1.82 16.69
CA ARG A 97 -3.72 1.43 17.37
C ARG A 97 -2.85 0.54 16.48
N PRO A 98 -2.34 1.06 15.36
CA PRO A 98 -1.37 0.36 14.55
C PRO A 98 -0.05 0.16 15.30
N ILE A 99 0.52 -1.03 15.20
CA ILE A 99 1.76 -1.42 15.86
C ILE A 99 2.79 -1.85 14.81
N ILE A 100 4.01 -1.32 14.92
CA ILE A 100 5.17 -1.73 14.13
C ILE A 100 6.27 -2.15 15.10
N GLY A 101 6.54 -3.45 15.17
CA GLY A 101 7.48 -4.00 16.15
C GLY A 101 6.96 -3.77 17.58
N THR A 102 7.64 -2.94 18.35
CA THR A 102 7.23 -2.56 19.71
C THR A 102 6.66 -1.13 19.78
N HIS A 103 6.53 -0.44 18.65
CA HIS A 103 6.10 0.96 18.60
C HIS A 103 4.64 1.05 18.16
N GLU A 104 3.81 1.67 19.00
CA GLU A 104 2.43 2.05 18.65
C GLU A 104 2.44 3.40 17.94
N LEU A 105 1.73 3.46 16.81
CA LEU A 105 1.58 4.65 15.98
C LEU A 105 0.15 5.20 16.11
N GLN A 106 -0.01 6.46 15.71
CA GLN A 106 -1.33 7.02 15.46
C GLN A 106 -1.77 6.69 14.02
N ALA A 107 -3.04 6.36 13.83
CA ALA A 107 -3.58 5.94 12.52
C ALA A 107 -3.49 7.04 11.45
N ASP A 108 -3.55 8.31 11.84
CA ASP A 108 -3.40 9.47 10.95
C ASP A 108 -2.02 9.51 10.28
N GLN A 109 -0.97 9.06 10.98
CA GLN A 109 0.38 8.97 10.45
C GLN A 109 0.49 7.96 9.30
N LEU A 110 -0.25 6.85 9.39
CA LEU A 110 -0.38 5.88 8.30
C LEU A 110 -1.24 6.46 7.17
N ALA A 111 -2.41 7.01 7.50
CA ALA A 111 -3.38 7.52 6.53
C ALA A 111 -2.77 8.57 5.59
N VAL A 112 -2.14 9.59 6.16
CA VAL A 112 -1.59 10.72 5.37
C VAL A 112 -0.48 10.26 4.42
N ARG A 113 0.33 9.28 4.82
CA ARG A 113 1.43 8.70 4.04
C ARG A 113 0.97 7.55 3.11
N ASP A 114 -0.26 7.06 3.29
CA ASP A 114 -0.99 6.22 2.33
C ASP A 114 -1.87 7.10 1.43
N GLY A 115 -1.65 8.42 1.38
CA GLY A 115 -2.35 9.34 0.49
C GLY A 115 -3.86 9.45 0.72
N LEU A 116 -4.33 9.18 1.93
CA LEU A 116 -5.74 9.23 2.32
C LEU A 116 -5.95 10.16 3.51
N SER A 117 -7.17 10.69 3.65
CA SER A 117 -7.61 11.27 4.92
C SER A 117 -7.78 10.15 5.96
N LEU A 118 -7.77 10.48 7.26
CA LEU A 118 -8.01 9.48 8.30
C LEU A 118 -9.37 8.78 8.12
N ILE A 119 -10.42 9.53 7.80
CA ILE A 119 -11.77 8.99 7.59
C ILE A 119 -11.79 7.99 6.44
N ASP A 120 -11.26 8.40 5.27
CA ASP A 120 -11.20 7.54 4.09
C ASP A 120 -10.34 6.29 4.37
N TRP A 121 -9.23 6.46 5.08
CA TRP A 121 -8.34 5.35 5.44
C TRP A 121 -9.02 4.36 6.37
N THR A 122 -9.65 4.82 7.45
CA THR A 122 -10.37 3.96 8.39
C THR A 122 -11.48 3.18 7.68
N GLU A 123 -12.23 3.82 6.79
CA GLU A 123 -13.26 3.15 6.04
C GLU A 123 -12.67 2.12 5.06
N TRP A 124 -11.58 2.46 4.37
CA TRP A 124 -10.88 1.58 3.45
C TRP A 124 -10.46 0.26 4.11
N PHE A 125 -10.01 0.33 5.37
CA PHE A 125 -9.53 -0.83 6.12
C PHE A 125 -10.57 -1.46 7.08
N SER A 126 -11.79 -0.91 7.15
CA SER A 126 -12.85 -1.33 8.09
C SER A 126 -13.22 -2.82 8.06
N LEU A 127 -13.12 -3.46 6.88
CA LEU A 127 -13.48 -4.86 6.68
C LEU A 127 -12.26 -5.81 6.59
N TYR A 128 -11.06 -5.31 6.90
CA TYR A 128 -9.87 -6.15 6.89
C TYR A 128 -9.81 -7.04 8.15
N ASP A 129 -9.27 -8.24 7.98
CA ASP A 129 -8.94 -9.13 9.10
C ASP A 129 -7.70 -8.59 9.83
N LEU A 130 -7.93 -7.83 10.89
CA LEU A 130 -6.89 -7.18 11.70
C LEU A 130 -6.15 -8.15 12.62
N THR A 131 -6.64 -9.40 12.77
CA THR A 131 -5.94 -10.43 13.55
C THR A 131 -4.68 -10.93 12.86
N LYS A 132 -4.53 -10.62 11.56
CA LYS A 132 -3.39 -11.03 10.75
C LYS A 132 -2.50 -9.83 10.43
N PRO A 133 -1.18 -10.05 10.42
CA PRO A 133 -0.23 -9.01 10.07
C PRO A 133 -0.39 -8.56 8.62
N MET A 134 -0.35 -7.24 8.44
CA MET A 134 -0.34 -6.57 7.16
C MET A 134 1.08 -6.11 6.80
N ALA A 135 1.29 -5.80 5.53
CA ALA A 135 2.51 -5.25 4.99
C ALA A 135 2.32 -3.78 4.68
N ILE A 136 3.16 -2.93 5.27
CA ILE A 136 3.41 -1.58 4.78
C ILE A 136 4.50 -1.72 3.72
N ILE A 137 4.17 -1.45 2.47
CA ILE A 137 5.12 -1.50 1.35
C ILE A 137 5.50 -0.06 1.02
N HIS A 138 6.74 0.31 1.30
CA HIS A 138 7.24 1.66 1.14
C HIS A 138 7.79 1.86 -0.27
N PHE A 139 7.36 2.94 -0.93
CA PHE A 139 7.83 3.38 -2.24
C PHE A 139 9.05 4.32 -2.16
N THR A 140 9.50 4.65 -0.96
CA THR A 140 10.66 5.50 -0.67
C THR A 140 11.52 4.86 0.43
N ASP A 141 12.62 5.51 0.81
CA ASP A 141 13.50 5.12 1.92
C ASP A 141 12.92 5.38 3.32
N PHE A 142 11.86 6.20 3.43
CA PHE A 142 11.14 6.46 4.68
C PHE A 142 10.65 5.18 5.39
N ARG A 143 10.82 5.11 6.71
CA ARG A 143 10.28 4.05 7.58
C ARG A 143 9.68 4.68 8.84
N TYR A 144 8.72 3.99 9.43
CA TYR A 144 8.17 4.27 10.75
C TYR A 144 9.02 3.69 11.87
#